data_AF-A0A2H0EE22-F1
#
_entry.id   AF-A0A2H0EE22-F1
#
_cell.length_a   1.000
_cell.length_b   1.000
_cell.length_c   1.000
_cell.angle_alpha   90.00
_cell.angle_beta   90.00
_cell.angle_gamma   90.00
#
_symmetry.space_group_name_H-M   'P 1'
#
loop_
_entity.id
_entity.type
_entity.pdbx_description
1 polymer ?
#
loop_
_entity_poly.entity_id
_entity_poly.type
_entity_poly.pdbx_seq_one_letter_code
_entity_poly.pdbx_strand_id
1 'polypeptide(L)'
;MPEYKEVPERELIKQTLQPLVRQATSDKQQVTKKEEETKETVLPDYLKDSPPEIKLRVEKLVDLVFHQGIEKTIKEANQAGPFILDAFHDALTDKLYDELKKRNLI
;
A
#
# COMPACT_ATOMS: atom_id res chain seq x y z
N MET A 1 29.54 -53.45 5.98
CA MET A 1 29.83 -52.38 5.00
C MET A 1 28.69 -51.37 5.08
N PRO A 2 28.96 -50.06 5.09
CA PRO A 2 28.11 -49.07 5.74
C PRO A 2 26.87 -48.72 4.90
N GLU A 3 25.75 -48.53 5.61
CA GLU A 3 24.43 -48.18 5.10
C GLU A 3 24.44 -46.77 4.48
N TYR A 4 23.94 -46.66 3.25
CA TYR A 4 23.53 -45.38 2.66
C TYR A 4 22.23 -44.96 3.36
N LYS A 5 22.34 -44.17 4.43
CA LYS A 5 21.19 -43.46 4.99
C LYS A 5 20.79 -42.37 4.01
N GLU A 6 19.65 -42.58 3.35
CA GLU A 6 18.92 -41.60 2.57
C GLU A 6 18.80 -40.32 3.40
N VAL A 7 19.57 -39.30 3.02
CA VAL A 7 19.43 -37.98 3.59
C VAL A 7 18.07 -37.47 3.13
N PRO A 8 17.09 -37.27 4.02
CA PRO A 8 15.73 -36.96 3.59
C PRO A 8 15.77 -35.64 2.84
N GLU A 9 15.21 -35.59 1.62
CA GLU A 9 15.22 -34.41 0.74
C GLU A 9 14.79 -33.12 1.46
N ARG A 10 13.94 -33.24 2.49
CA ARG A 10 13.52 -32.15 3.38
C ARG A 10 14.67 -31.46 4.11
N GLU A 11 15.74 -32.16 4.41
CA GLU A 11 16.93 -31.66 5.11
C GLU A 11 17.83 -30.88 4.16
N LEU A 12 17.95 -31.34 2.91
CA LEU A 12 18.59 -30.58 1.82
C LEU A 12 17.82 -29.29 1.52
N ILE A 13 16.48 -29.36 1.45
CA ILE A 13 15.62 -28.18 1.25
C ILE A 13 15.73 -27.20 2.42
N LYS A 14 15.82 -27.69 3.66
CA LYS A 14 16.03 -26.83 4.83
C LYS A 14 17.37 -26.09 4.79
N GLN A 15 18.44 -26.73 4.34
CA GLN A 15 19.76 -26.09 4.22
C GLN A 15 19.77 -25.00 3.14
N THR A 16 19.08 -25.20 2.02
CA THR A 16 19.03 -24.18 0.95
C THR A 16 18.13 -22.99 1.30
N LEU A 17 17.06 -23.21 2.06
CA LEU A 17 16.13 -22.14 2.47
C LEU A 17 16.59 -21.37 3.72
N GLN A 18 17.45 -21.95 4.55
CA GLN A 18 17.99 -21.31 5.75
C GLN A 18 18.62 -19.92 5.52
N PRO A 19 19.50 -19.72 4.51
CA PRO A 19 20.07 -18.39 4.25
C PRO A 19 19.02 -17.36 3.82
N LEU A 20 17.99 -17.78 3.07
CA LEU A 20 16.91 -16.90 2.60
C LEU A 20 16.00 -16.44 3.76
N VAL A 21 15.68 -17.34 4.70
CA VAL A 21 14.93 -17.01 5.92
C VAL A 21 15.76 -16.12 6.83
N ARG A 22 17.07 -16.39 6.98
CA ARG A 22 17.95 -15.53 7.78
C ARG A 22 18.04 -14.11 7.23
N GLN A 23 18.06 -13.95 5.90
CA GLN A 23 18.04 -12.63 5.26
C GLN A 23 16.71 -11.93 5.50
N ALA A 24 15.57 -12.62 5.34
CA ALA A 24 14.24 -12.08 5.66
C ALA A 24 14.06 -11.71 7.16
N THR A 25 14.77 -12.36 8.08
CA THR A 25 14.77 -11.98 9.51
C THR A 25 15.78 -10.90 9.85
N SER A 26 16.86 -10.75 9.07
CA SER A 26 17.90 -9.75 9.31
C SER A 26 17.47 -8.36 8.84
N ASP A 27 16.73 -8.27 7.72
CA ASP A 27 16.06 -7.03 7.30
C ASP A 27 14.97 -6.58 8.30
N LYS A 28 14.39 -7.53 9.05
CA LYS A 28 13.35 -7.23 10.05
C LYS A 28 13.88 -6.71 11.40
N GLN A 29 15.19 -6.72 11.63
CA GLN A 29 15.78 -6.37 12.94
C GLN A 29 16.62 -5.08 12.95
N GLN A 30 16.67 -4.32 11.84
CA GLN A 30 17.29 -2.98 11.80
C GLN A 30 16.31 -1.80 11.61
N VAL A 31 14.99 -2.03 11.71
CA VAL A 31 14.01 -0.94 11.74
C VAL A 31 13.36 -0.85 13.12
N THR A 32 14.16 -0.60 14.15
CA THR A 32 13.63 -0.03 15.39
C THR A 32 13.56 1.47 15.23
N LYS A 33 12.34 1.99 15.32
CA LYS A 33 12.00 3.38 15.66
C LYS A 33 12.03 4.40 14.52
N LYS A 34 11.13 4.21 13.56
CA LYS A 34 10.31 5.34 13.13
C LYS A 34 8.89 4.99 13.56
N GLU A 35 8.37 5.75 14.50
CA GLU A 35 6.92 5.90 14.64
C GLU A 35 6.44 6.37 13.26
N GLU A 36 6.04 5.42 12.42
CA GLU A 36 5.01 5.73 11.46
C GLU A 36 3.78 5.95 12.34
N GLU A 37 3.58 7.21 12.72
CA GLU A 37 2.24 7.75 12.69
C GLU A 37 1.57 7.08 11.49
N THR A 38 0.64 6.18 11.75
CA THR A 38 -0.51 5.99 10.88
C THR A 38 -1.16 7.36 10.75
N LYS A 39 -0.53 8.24 9.97
CA LYS A 39 -1.26 9.21 9.18
C LYS A 39 -2.14 8.31 8.36
N GLU A 40 -3.42 8.30 8.70
CA GLU A 40 -4.46 7.81 7.82
C GLU A 40 -4.26 8.57 6.51
N THR A 41 -3.42 8.04 5.63
CA THR A 41 -3.16 8.65 4.34
C THR A 41 -4.40 8.36 3.55
N VAL A 42 -5.09 9.40 3.10
CA VAL A 42 -6.25 9.33 2.20
C VAL A 42 -5.87 8.71 0.83
N LEU A 43 -4.63 8.26 0.68
CA LEU A 43 -4.07 7.73 -0.55
C LEU A 43 -4.10 6.20 -0.55
N PRO A 44 -4.47 5.59 -1.69
CA PRO A 44 -4.39 4.16 -1.90
C PRO A 44 -3.01 3.58 -1.60
N ASP A 45 -2.99 2.32 -1.15
CA ASP A 45 -1.75 1.63 -0.76
C ASP A 45 -0.71 1.58 -1.88
N TYR A 46 -1.14 1.37 -3.13
CA TYR A 46 -0.23 1.30 -4.28
C TYR A 46 0.36 2.67 -4.66
N LEU A 47 -0.23 3.78 -4.20
CA LEU A 47 0.36 5.10 -4.39
C LEU A 47 1.51 5.38 -3.41
N LYS A 48 1.71 4.57 -2.37
CA LYS A 48 2.79 4.78 -1.38
C LYS A 48 4.18 4.81 -2.01
N ASP A 49 4.42 4.05 -3.08
CA ASP A 49 5.70 4.03 -3.79
C ASP A 49 5.76 5.00 -4.99
N SER A 50 4.65 5.68 -5.29
CA SER A 50 4.57 6.61 -6.41
C SER A 50 5.32 7.92 -6.13
N PRO A 51 5.75 8.62 -7.19
CA PRO A 51 6.36 9.95 -7.08
C PRO A 51 5.49 10.92 -6.25
N PRO A 52 6.10 11.83 -5.46
CA PRO A 52 5.37 12.78 -4.63
C PRO A 52 4.40 13.66 -5.41
N GLU A 53 4.70 13.95 -6.68
CA GLU A 53 3.85 14.75 -7.56
C GLU A 53 2.48 14.08 -7.82
N ILE A 54 2.47 12.76 -8.00
CA ILE A 54 1.22 12.01 -8.23
C ILE A 54 0.38 12.01 -6.96
N LYS A 55 1.02 11.75 -5.81
CA LYS A 55 0.37 11.78 -4.49
C LYS A 55 -0.30 13.12 -4.24
N LEU A 56 0.45 14.21 -4.40
CA LEU A 56 -0.05 15.57 -4.20
C LEU A 56 -1.21 15.90 -5.15
N ARG A 57 -1.15 15.40 -6.38
CA ARG A 57 -2.20 15.63 -7.37
C ARG A 57 -3.50 14.92 -6.98
N VAL A 58 -3.43 13.69 -6.50
CA VAL A 58 -4.59 12.94 -6.01
C VAL A 58 -5.16 13.59 -4.75
N GLU A 59 -4.33 13.98 -3.78
CA GLU A 59 -4.78 14.69 -2.57
C GLU A 59 -5.50 15.99 -2.92
N LYS A 60 -4.95 16.77 -3.86
CA LYS A 60 -5.57 18.02 -4.33
C LYS A 60 -6.92 17.77 -4.99
N LEU A 61 -7.06 16.71 -5.79
CA LEU A 61 -8.36 16.36 -6.40
C LEU A 61 -9.36 15.99 -5.31
N VAL A 62 -8.98 15.17 -4.33
CA VAL A 62 -9.87 14.82 -3.22
C VAL A 62 -10.32 16.06 -2.44
N ASP A 63 -9.41 17.00 -2.16
CA ASP A 63 -9.75 18.27 -1.51
C ASP A 63 -10.74 19.10 -2.35
N LEU A 64 -10.49 19.20 -3.67
CA LEU A 64 -11.31 19.94 -4.61
C LEU A 64 -12.76 19.41 -4.67
N VAL A 65 -12.97 18.11 -4.48
CA VAL A 65 -14.32 17.52 -4.37
C VAL A 65 -15.13 18.17 -3.26
N PHE A 66 -14.55 18.31 -2.07
CA PHE A 66 -15.26 18.86 -0.91
C PHE A 66 -15.46 20.38 -1.00
N HIS A 67 -14.63 21.07 -1.79
CA HIS A 67 -14.73 22.52 -1.97
C HIS A 67 -15.58 22.96 -3.17
N GLN A 68 -15.48 22.27 -4.31
CA GLN A 68 -16.09 22.70 -5.57
C GLN A 68 -17.08 21.69 -6.16
N GLY A 69 -17.19 20.51 -5.56
CA GLY A 69 -18.06 19.43 -5.99
C GLY A 69 -17.39 18.42 -6.93
N ILE A 70 -18.00 17.23 -7.00
CA ILE A 70 -17.50 16.08 -7.76
C ILE A 70 -17.42 16.38 -9.27
N GLU A 71 -18.43 17.02 -9.86
CA GLU A 71 -18.50 17.21 -11.32
C GLU A 71 -17.33 18.01 -11.90
N LYS A 72 -16.90 19.08 -11.20
CA LYS A 72 -15.76 19.89 -11.62
C LYS A 72 -14.46 19.12 -11.47
N THR A 73 -14.32 18.42 -10.36
CA THR A 73 -13.12 17.63 -10.05
C THR A 73 -12.91 16.47 -11.02
N ILE A 74 -13.98 15.77 -11.42
CA ILE A 74 -13.90 14.68 -12.40
C ILE A 74 -13.34 15.17 -13.75
N LYS A 75 -13.68 16.40 -14.17
CA LYS A 75 -13.11 16.96 -15.41
C LYS A 75 -11.61 17.18 -15.30
N GLU A 76 -11.13 17.66 -14.16
CA GLU A 76 -9.69 17.85 -13.89
C GLU A 76 -8.95 16.51 -13.74
N ALA A 77 -9.55 15.53 -13.07
CA ALA A 77 -9.01 14.19 -12.92
C ALA A 77 -8.89 13.47 -14.27
N ASN A 78 -9.90 13.57 -15.14
CA ASN A 78 -9.86 12.99 -16.49
C ASN A 78 -8.70 13.54 -17.34
N GLN A 79 -8.35 14.82 -17.18
CA GLN A 79 -7.21 15.43 -17.87
C GLN A 79 -5.86 14.95 -17.34
N ALA A 80 -5.81 14.47 -16.10
CA ALA A 80 -4.60 13.96 -15.47
C ALA A 80 -4.23 12.53 -15.94
N GLY A 81 -5.18 11.83 -16.57
CA GLY A 81 -4.99 10.52 -17.17
C GLY A 81 -5.58 9.37 -16.33
N PRO A 82 -5.67 8.16 -16.92
CA PRO A 82 -6.42 7.05 -16.32
C PRO A 82 -5.91 6.63 -14.94
N PHE A 83 -4.59 6.64 -14.74
CA PHE A 83 -3.97 6.25 -13.48
C PHE A 83 -4.34 7.19 -12.32
N ILE A 84 -4.34 8.50 -12.57
CA ILE A 84 -4.69 9.50 -11.55
C ILE A 84 -6.20 9.49 -11.29
N LEU A 85 -7.01 9.22 -12.31
CA LEU A 85 -8.45 9.08 -12.17
C LEU A 85 -8.82 7.88 -11.27
N ASP A 86 -8.18 6.74 -11.48
CA ASP A 86 -8.37 5.52 -10.68
C ASP A 86 -7.97 5.76 -9.23
N ALA A 87 -6.76 6.31 -9.02
CA ALA A 87 -6.30 6.61 -7.68
C ALA A 87 -7.13 7.68 -6.96
N PHE A 88 -7.68 8.64 -7.70
CA PHE A 88 -8.63 9.59 -7.16
C PHE A 88 -9.96 8.94 -6.78
N HIS A 89 -10.47 8.02 -7.60
CA HIS A 89 -11.67 7.26 -7.28
C HIS A 89 -11.49 6.47 -5.99
N ASP A 90 -10.40 5.71 -5.87
CA ASP A 90 -10.11 4.89 -4.69
C ASP A 90 -9.96 5.75 -3.43
N ALA A 91 -9.16 6.82 -3.52
CA ALA A 91 -8.95 7.78 -2.42
C ALA A 91 -10.26 8.43 -1.94
N LEU A 92 -11.15 8.77 -2.88
CA LEU A 92 -12.44 9.36 -2.57
C LEU A 92 -13.38 8.34 -1.90
N THR A 93 -13.40 7.10 -2.40
CA THR A 93 -14.24 6.05 -1.82
C THR A 93 -13.80 5.65 -0.42
N ASP A 94 -12.50 5.59 -0.15
CA ASP A 94 -11.98 5.29 1.18
C ASP A 94 -12.37 6.38 2.19
N LYS A 95 -12.18 7.65 1.81
CA LYS A 95 -12.58 8.78 2.66
C LYS A 95 -14.08 8.82 2.90
N LEU A 96 -14.88 8.52 1.88
CA LEU A 96 -16.34 8.47 2.00
C LEU A 96 -16.76 7.31 2.92
N TYR A 97 -16.13 6.15 2.79
CA TYR A 97 -16.37 4.99 3.64
C TYR A 97 -16.14 5.33 5.11
N ASP A 98 -15.01 5.96 5.43
CA ASP A 98 -14.70 6.39 6.80
C ASP A 98 -15.74 7.38 7.34
N GLU A 99 -16.19 8.34 6.53
CA GLU A 99 -17.23 9.28 6.92
C GLU A 99 -18.59 8.61 7.14
N LEU A 100 -18.96 7.62 6.34
CA LEU A 100 -20.20 6.86 6.52
C LEU A 100 -20.16 6.02 7.80
N LYS A 101 -19.04 5.37 8.08
CA LYS A 101 -18.81 4.60 9.31
C LYS A 101 -18.85 5.49 10.55
N LYS A 102 -18.20 6.67 10.51
CA LYS A 102 -18.27 7.67 11.60
C LYS A 102 -19.69 8.12 11.91
N ARG A 103 -20.57 8.13 10.91
CA ARG A 103 -21.97 8.54 11.03
C ARG A 103 -22.93 7.39 11.37
N ASN A 104 -22.43 6.17 11.58
CA ASN A 104 -23.24 4.94 11.79
C ASN A 104 -24.28 4.71 10.68
N LEU A 105 -23.95 5.07 9.44
CA LEU A 105 -24.81 4.80 8.27
C LEU A 105 -24.55 3.42 7.66
N ILE A 106 -23.41 2.81 8.01
CA ILE A 106 -22.96 1.45 7.66
C ILE A 106 -22.21 0.82 8.83
#